data_AF-A0A843AQW8-F1
#
_entry.id   AF-A0A843AQW8-F1
#
_cell.length_a   1.000
_cell.length_b   1.000
_cell.length_c   1.000
_cell.angle_alpha   90.00
_cell.angle_beta   90.00
_cell.angle_gamma   90.00
#
_symmetry.space_group_name_H-M   'P 1'
#
loop_
_entity.id
_entity.type
_entity.pdbx_description
1 polymer ?
#
loop_
_entity_poly.entity_id
_entity_poly.type
_entity_poly.pdbx_seq_one_letter_code
_entity_poly.pdbx_strand_id
1 'polypeptide(L)'
;MELEEIEENLNKNIEEHIENSLSTLVKIEEKNNIYKFNNDLNNDKKETSLDKLKSKKYTKNLNNSNNDSTNNINSFNNNPNNDSTNNTTNSDNNNSINKSSKNLKENYDIRTIEEEIERIDRIQEIKMNLKTEIYYNLKILSLKTKKAILLNQKDGSQIAELFFPTAMYSYLMRDTQLDIVGTCDKIEIIDGKYFPISIKSSNPPLKGVWDGDAIELIAAALLIENEFDTEVFVGFVDYLKLGERRVVVMDANLRKSFFRILNEVDDIITNEIMPEIKKDNKKCHKCVYNLICNQEADFE
;
A
#
# COMPACT_ATOMS: atom_id res chain seq x y z
N MET A 1 5.70 -34.44 18.61
CA MET A 1 6.32 -33.81 17.43
C MET A 1 7.70 -33.36 17.86
N GLU A 2 8.74 -33.95 17.30
CA GLU A 2 10.13 -33.61 17.63
C GLU A 2 10.49 -32.24 17.02
N LEU A 3 11.51 -31.58 17.57
CA LEU A 3 11.92 -30.22 17.17
C LEU A 3 12.28 -30.13 15.68
N GLU A 4 12.88 -31.19 15.13
CA GLU A 4 13.29 -31.30 13.73
C GLU A 4 12.07 -31.35 12.78
N GLU A 5 11.05 -32.13 13.13
CA GLU A 5 9.80 -32.26 12.36
C GLU A 5 9.00 -30.95 12.33
N ILE A 6 9.10 -30.14 13.39
CA ILE A 6 8.51 -28.79 13.44
C ILE A 6 9.29 -27.82 12.55
N GLU A 7 10.62 -27.88 12.58
CA GLU A 7 11.48 -26.99 11.79
C GLU A 7 11.35 -27.26 10.29
N GLU A 8 11.25 -28.53 9.89
CA GLU A 8 11.07 -28.93 8.50
C GLU A 8 9.70 -28.48 7.94
N ASN A 9 8.62 -28.66 8.72
CA ASN A 9 7.28 -28.20 8.35
C ASN A 9 7.18 -26.66 8.31
N LEU A 10 7.89 -25.94 9.19
CA LEU A 10 7.96 -24.48 9.15
C LEU A 10 8.72 -23.99 7.91
N ASN A 11 9.86 -24.59 7.59
CA ASN A 11 10.67 -24.20 6.43
C ASN A 11 9.88 -24.37 5.13
N LYS A 12 9.18 -25.50 4.96
CA LYS A 12 8.38 -25.78 3.76
C LYS A 12 7.23 -24.79 3.57
N ASN A 13 6.48 -24.49 4.63
CA ASN A 13 5.38 -23.52 4.57
C ASN A 13 5.87 -22.08 4.30
N ILE A 14 7.04 -21.72 4.85
CA ILE A 14 7.66 -20.41 4.62
C ILE A 14 8.10 -20.27 3.16
N GLU A 15 8.77 -21.27 2.60
CA GLU A 15 9.22 -21.25 1.19
C GLU A 15 8.04 -21.12 0.22
N GLU A 16 6.99 -21.91 0.43
CA GLU A 16 5.77 -21.86 -0.40
C GLU A 16 5.09 -20.48 -0.32
N HIS A 17 5.00 -19.90 0.88
CA HIS A 17 4.38 -18.59 1.04
C HIS A 17 5.20 -17.47 0.37
N ILE A 18 6.54 -17.53 0.43
CA ILE A 18 7.42 -16.57 -0.23
C ILE A 18 7.27 -16.67 -1.75
N GLU A 19 7.24 -17.88 -2.31
CA GLU A 19 7.10 -18.09 -3.75
C GLU A 19 5.74 -17.63 -4.27
N ASN A 20 4.66 -17.91 -3.52
CA ASN A 20 3.33 -17.43 -3.86
C ASN A 20 3.23 -15.90 -3.84
N SER A 21 3.84 -15.25 -2.85
CA SER A 21 3.86 -13.78 -2.74
C SER A 21 4.64 -13.14 -3.89
N LEU A 22 5.82 -13.67 -4.21
CA LEU A 22 6.63 -13.20 -5.34
C LEU A 22 5.90 -13.41 -6.68
N SER A 23 5.23 -14.55 -6.87
CA SER A 23 4.45 -14.81 -8.09
C SER A 23 3.30 -13.82 -8.27
N THR A 24 2.69 -13.39 -7.16
CA THR A 24 1.58 -12.42 -7.16
C THR A 24 2.09 -11.03 -7.55
N LEU A 25 3.26 -10.62 -7.03
CA LEU A 25 3.91 -9.36 -7.41
C LEU A 25 4.29 -9.32 -8.90
N VAL A 26 4.84 -10.40 -9.44
CA VAL A 26 5.16 -10.52 -10.88
C VAL A 26 3.91 -10.37 -11.75
N LYS A 27 2.81 -11.04 -11.37
CA LYS A 27 1.53 -10.92 -12.09
C LYS A 27 0.96 -9.49 -12.06
N ILE A 28 1.17 -8.76 -10.96
CA ILE A 28 0.75 -7.35 -10.84
C ILE A 28 1.59 -6.47 -11.77
N GLU A 29 2.91 -6.67 -11.82
CA GLU A 29 3.80 -5.95 -12.73
C GLU A 29 3.51 -6.24 -14.21
N GLU A 30 3.27 -7.50 -14.58
CA GLU A 30 2.87 -7.88 -15.95
C GLU A 30 1.56 -7.20 -16.35
N LYS A 31 0.57 -7.16 -15.44
CA LYS A 31 -0.71 -6.50 -15.68
C LYS A 31 -0.53 -4.98 -15.84
N ASN A 32 0.31 -4.36 -15.01
CA ASN A 32 0.61 -2.92 -15.10
C ASN A 32 1.39 -2.56 -16.38
N ASN A 33 2.30 -3.42 -16.82
CA ASN A 33 3.02 -3.26 -18.09
C ASN A 33 2.09 -3.44 -19.30
N ILE A 34 1.12 -4.35 -19.25
CA ILE A 34 0.07 -4.48 -20.27
C ILE A 34 -0.81 -3.22 -20.32
N TYR A 35 -1.20 -2.65 -19.18
CA TYR A 35 -1.97 -1.40 -19.14
C TYR A 35 -1.17 -0.20 -19.68
N LYS A 36 0.14 -0.14 -19.40
CA LYS A 36 1.02 0.90 -19.93
C LYS A 36 1.22 0.76 -21.45
N PHE A 37 1.49 -0.46 -21.92
CA PHE A 37 1.61 -0.78 -23.35
C PHE A 37 0.32 -0.50 -24.13
N ASN A 38 -0.85 -0.80 -23.55
CA ASN A 38 -2.14 -0.48 -24.16
C ASN A 38 -2.44 1.03 -24.19
N ASN A 39 -1.97 1.79 -23.20
CA ASN A 39 -2.07 3.26 -23.23
C ASN A 39 -1.12 3.87 -24.27
N ASP A 40 0.07 3.32 -24.43
CA ASP A 40 1.05 3.77 -25.43
C ASP A 40 0.56 3.43 -26.87
N LEU A 41 -0.02 2.24 -27.10
CA LEU A 41 -0.66 1.91 -28.39
C LEU A 41 -1.91 2.74 -28.72
N ASN A 42 -2.62 3.25 -27.71
CA ASN A 42 -3.77 4.12 -27.90
C ASN A 42 -3.38 5.59 -28.15
N ASN A 43 -2.19 6.01 -27.70
CA ASN A 43 -1.64 7.33 -27.99
C ASN A 43 -1.00 7.42 -29.39
N ASP A 44 -0.50 6.31 -29.94
CA ASP A 44 0.08 6.25 -31.31
C ASP A 44 -0.97 6.15 -32.44
N LYS A 45 -2.27 6.17 -32.12
CA LYS A 45 -3.37 6.24 -33.09
C LYS A 45 -4.34 7.38 -32.80
N LYS A 46 -3.84 8.62 -32.80
CA LYS A 46 -4.61 9.82 -33.24
C LYS A 46 -3.75 11.08 -33.18
N GLU A 47 -3.06 11.36 -34.28
CA GLU A 47 -2.85 12.75 -34.71
C GLU A 47 -2.65 12.77 -36.24
N THR A 48 -3.75 12.67 -36.99
CA THR A 48 -3.83 13.26 -38.32
C THR A 48 -5.14 14.03 -38.43
N SER A 49 -4.98 15.31 -38.71
CA SER A 49 -5.94 16.41 -38.64
C SER A 49 -7.20 16.20 -39.47
N LEU A 50 -8.39 16.37 -38.88
CA LEU A 50 -9.43 17.24 -39.45
C LEU A 50 -10.53 17.55 -38.42
N ASP A 51 -10.55 18.81 -38.00
CA ASP A 51 -11.66 19.47 -37.34
C ASP A 51 -12.98 19.37 -38.11
N LYS A 52 -14.07 19.42 -37.34
CA LYS A 52 -15.48 19.69 -37.73
C LYS A 52 -16.25 18.51 -38.33
N LEU A 53 -17.13 17.91 -37.52
CA LEU A 53 -18.59 17.99 -37.71
C LEU A 53 -19.35 17.20 -36.62
N LYS A 54 -20.27 17.89 -35.93
CA LYS A 54 -21.49 17.36 -35.27
C LYS A 54 -21.23 16.56 -33.97
N SER A 55 -21.44 17.07 -32.76
CA SER A 55 -22.67 17.72 -32.26
C SER A 55 -23.97 17.21 -32.90
N LYS A 56 -24.33 15.95 -32.63
CA LYS A 56 -25.73 15.52 -32.44
C LYS A 56 -25.80 14.02 -32.17
N LYS A 57 -26.67 13.67 -31.21
CA LYS A 57 -27.16 12.34 -30.82
C LYS A 57 -26.23 11.54 -29.91
N TYR A 58 -26.48 11.64 -28.60
CA TYR A 58 -26.91 10.49 -27.79
C TYR A 58 -27.71 11.01 -26.58
N THR A 59 -28.98 11.29 -26.84
CA THR A 59 -30.07 11.14 -25.87
C THR A 59 -30.76 9.82 -26.19
N LYS A 60 -31.26 9.13 -25.15
CA LYS A 60 -32.07 7.87 -25.18
C LYS A 60 -31.26 6.63 -25.59
N ASN A 61 -31.35 5.48 -24.93
CA ASN A 61 -32.42 4.92 -24.12
C ASN A 61 -31.85 3.90 -23.12
N LEU A 62 -32.30 4.02 -21.88
CA LEU A 62 -32.49 2.91 -20.95
C LEU A 62 -33.75 2.14 -21.41
N ASN A 63 -33.67 0.81 -21.49
CA ASN A 63 -34.71 -0.16 -21.10
C ASN A 63 -34.75 -1.43 -21.97
N ASN A 64 -34.86 -2.55 -21.23
CA ASN A 64 -35.49 -3.84 -21.55
C ASN A 64 -34.80 -4.72 -22.60
N SER A 65 -34.77 -6.04 -22.47
CA SER A 65 -35.59 -6.96 -21.68
C SER A 65 -34.84 -8.27 -21.43
N ASN A 66 -35.20 -8.91 -20.32
CA ASN A 66 -35.12 -10.34 -20.05
C ASN A 66 -35.52 -11.21 -21.25
N ASN A 67 -34.93 -12.41 -21.32
CA ASN A 67 -35.60 -13.72 -21.30
C ASN A 67 -34.55 -14.80 -21.66
N ASP A 68 -34.17 -15.62 -20.68
CA ASP A 68 -34.70 -16.98 -20.47
C ASP A 68 -34.27 -17.97 -21.56
N SER A 69 -33.52 -18.99 -21.16
CA SER A 69 -33.95 -20.39 -21.22
C SER A 69 -32.78 -21.38 -21.39
N THR A 70 -32.45 -22.04 -20.28
CA THR A 70 -32.42 -23.50 -20.07
C THR A 70 -31.59 -24.45 -20.95
N ASN A 71 -31.07 -25.46 -20.22
CA ASN A 71 -30.84 -26.87 -20.56
C ASN A 71 -29.41 -27.26 -20.98
N ASN A 72 -28.65 -27.90 -20.08
CA ASN A 72 -28.61 -29.35 -19.77
C ASN A 72 -27.81 -30.13 -20.82
N ILE A 73 -26.61 -30.66 -20.54
CA ILE A 73 -26.22 -31.85 -19.75
C ILE A 73 -25.54 -32.85 -20.71
N ASN A 74 -24.57 -33.59 -20.17
CA ASN A 74 -23.85 -34.79 -20.66
C ASN A 74 -22.53 -34.54 -21.41
N SER A 75 -21.35 -34.96 -20.93
CA SER A 75 -20.87 -36.24 -20.35
C SER A 75 -20.38 -37.25 -21.40
N PHE A 76 -19.24 -37.88 -21.03
CA PHE A 76 -18.52 -39.02 -21.62
C PHE A 76 -17.44 -38.69 -22.66
N ASN A 77 -16.15 -38.76 -22.29
CA ASN A 77 -15.26 -39.94 -22.24
C ASN A 77 -14.97 -40.57 -23.61
N ASN A 78 -13.71 -40.51 -24.05
CA ASN A 78 -12.83 -41.69 -24.28
C ASN A 78 -11.60 -41.32 -25.14
N ASN A 79 -10.41 -41.60 -24.61
CA ASN A 79 -9.19 -41.96 -25.36
C ASN A 79 -9.35 -43.47 -25.76
N PRO A 80 -8.70 -44.06 -26.80
CA PRO A 80 -7.25 -44.07 -26.98
C PRO A 80 -6.68 -44.11 -28.42
N ASN A 81 -5.39 -43.78 -28.51
CA ASN A 81 -4.32 -44.20 -29.45
C ASN A 81 -4.67 -44.98 -30.73
N ASN A 82 -4.06 -44.56 -31.86
CA ASN A 82 -3.51 -45.52 -32.82
C ASN A 82 -2.36 -44.96 -33.67
N ASP A 83 -1.43 -45.87 -33.95
CA ASP A 83 -0.11 -45.73 -34.55
C ASP A 83 -0.08 -45.45 -36.07
N SER A 84 1.11 -45.00 -36.50
CA SER A 84 1.87 -45.46 -37.67
C SER A 84 1.64 -44.89 -39.10
N THR A 85 2.81 -44.64 -39.70
CA THR A 85 3.21 -44.87 -41.11
C THR A 85 2.90 -43.85 -42.22
N ASN A 86 3.94 -43.07 -42.55
CA ASN A 86 4.70 -43.02 -43.80
C ASN A 86 4.00 -43.02 -45.19
N ASN A 87 4.46 -42.04 -45.98
CA ASN A 87 4.87 -42.08 -47.40
C ASN A 87 3.94 -41.52 -48.51
N THR A 88 4.38 -40.34 -48.99
CA THR A 88 4.73 -39.99 -50.39
C THR A 88 3.64 -39.76 -51.43
N THR A 89 3.53 -38.50 -51.89
CA THR A 89 3.45 -38.05 -53.31
C THR A 89 3.83 -36.55 -53.35
N ASN A 90 4.92 -36.16 -54.05
CA ASN A 90 4.94 -35.55 -55.40
C ASN A 90 3.89 -34.44 -55.58
N SER A 91 4.14 -33.26 -56.13
CA SER A 91 5.30 -32.59 -56.72
C SER A 91 4.90 -31.10 -56.82
N ASP A 92 5.88 -30.24 -57.12
CA ASP A 92 5.67 -28.90 -57.67
C ASP A 92 5.21 -27.79 -56.71
N ASN A 93 6.18 -27.14 -56.08
CA ASN A 93 6.28 -25.66 -56.05
C ASN A 93 7.64 -25.20 -55.51
N ASN A 94 8.73 -25.72 -56.08
CA ASN A 94 10.07 -25.16 -55.92
C ASN A 94 10.32 -24.13 -57.03
N ASN A 95 9.82 -22.91 -56.87
CA ASN A 95 10.36 -21.71 -57.52
C ASN A 95 9.79 -20.45 -56.88
N SER A 96 10.30 -20.06 -55.70
CA SER A 96 10.29 -18.67 -55.20
C SER A 96 11.01 -18.42 -53.87
N ILE A 97 11.49 -19.44 -53.14
CA ILE A 97 12.03 -19.22 -51.78
C ILE A 97 13.54 -18.92 -51.73
N ASN A 98 14.26 -18.94 -52.86
CA ASN A 98 15.70 -18.64 -52.90
C ASN A 98 16.07 -17.14 -53.01
N LYS A 99 15.23 -16.23 -52.49
CA LYS A 99 15.51 -14.79 -52.52
C LYS A 99 15.15 -14.01 -51.24
N SER A 100 15.15 -14.66 -50.08
CA SER A 100 15.08 -13.95 -48.78
C SER A 100 16.10 -14.40 -47.74
N SER A 101 16.99 -15.35 -48.06
CA SER A 101 18.07 -15.82 -47.18
C SER A 101 19.25 -14.85 -47.06
N LYS A 102 19.06 -13.54 -47.21
CA LYS A 102 20.18 -12.57 -47.23
C LYS A 102 20.07 -11.32 -46.36
N ASN A 103 18.99 -11.06 -45.63
CA ASN A 103 18.90 -9.83 -44.81
C ASN A 103 18.17 -10.03 -43.47
N LEU A 104 18.67 -10.92 -42.61
CA LEU A 104 18.41 -10.86 -41.15
C LEU A 104 19.72 -10.96 -40.37
N LYS A 105 20.71 -10.15 -40.75
CA LYS A 105 21.67 -9.62 -39.78
C LYS A 105 21.10 -8.27 -39.33
N GLU A 106 20.03 -8.32 -38.55
CA GLU A 106 19.70 -7.18 -37.69
C GLU A 106 20.81 -7.11 -36.66
N ASN A 107 21.69 -6.15 -36.88
CA ASN A 107 22.79 -5.79 -36.01
C ASN A 107 22.19 -5.13 -34.76
N TYR A 108 21.66 -5.93 -33.83
CA TYR A 108 21.37 -5.45 -32.48
C TYR A 108 22.71 -4.99 -31.89
N ASP A 109 22.81 -3.71 -31.52
CA ASP A 109 24.04 -3.15 -30.95
C ASP A 109 24.34 -3.91 -29.66
N ILE A 110 25.41 -4.72 -29.69
CA ILE A 110 25.82 -5.66 -28.63
C ILE A 110 25.86 -4.98 -27.26
N ARG A 111 26.22 -3.69 -27.22
CA ARG A 111 26.20 -2.85 -26.01
C ARG A 111 24.83 -2.79 -25.34
N THR A 112 23.76 -2.69 -26.12
CA THR A 112 22.37 -2.65 -25.61
C THR A 112 21.94 -4.00 -25.02
N ILE A 113 22.42 -5.11 -25.58
CA ILE A 113 22.15 -6.46 -25.07
C ILE A 113 22.93 -6.68 -23.76
N GLU A 114 24.19 -6.25 -23.70
CA GLU A 114 25.02 -6.32 -22.49
C GLU A 114 24.41 -5.50 -21.34
N GLU A 115 23.91 -4.29 -21.63
CA GLU A 115 23.21 -3.44 -20.66
C GLU A 115 21.88 -4.06 -20.16
N GLU A 116 21.13 -4.72 -21.04
CA GLU A 116 19.89 -5.45 -20.69
C GLU A 116 20.20 -6.68 -19.82
N ILE A 117 21.25 -7.46 -20.14
CA ILE A 117 21.70 -8.59 -19.33
C ILE A 117 22.14 -8.11 -17.94
N GLU A 118 22.94 -7.04 -17.86
CA GLU A 118 23.37 -6.46 -16.58
C GLU A 118 22.18 -5.94 -15.75
N ARG A 119 21.12 -5.45 -16.41
CA ARG A 119 19.88 -5.06 -15.72
C ARG A 119 19.14 -6.28 -15.19
N ILE A 120 19.03 -7.36 -15.97
CA ILE A 120 18.39 -8.61 -15.55
C ILE A 120 19.13 -9.23 -14.37
N ASP A 121 20.45 -9.29 -14.42
CA ASP A 121 21.29 -9.84 -13.34
C ASP A 121 21.12 -9.02 -12.05
N ARG A 122 21.09 -7.69 -12.14
CA ARG A 122 20.80 -6.82 -10.98
C ARG A 122 19.40 -7.08 -10.40
N ILE A 123 18.39 -7.26 -11.24
CA ILE A 123 17.02 -7.59 -10.77
C ILE A 123 17.00 -8.95 -10.08
N GLN A 124 17.70 -9.95 -10.62
CA GLN A 124 17.81 -11.27 -10.00
C GLN A 124 18.52 -11.20 -8.65
N GLU A 125 19.59 -10.40 -8.54
CA GLU A 125 20.30 -10.16 -7.29
C GLU A 125 19.38 -9.53 -6.23
N ILE A 126 18.67 -8.45 -6.59
CA ILE A 126 17.71 -7.78 -5.69
C ILE A 126 16.63 -8.77 -5.24
N LYS A 127 16.10 -9.58 -6.17
CA LYS A 127 15.10 -10.61 -5.87
C LYS A 127 15.63 -11.64 -4.88
N MET A 128 16.87 -12.10 -5.04
CA MET A 128 17.48 -13.07 -4.11
C MET A 128 17.75 -12.45 -2.74
N ASN A 129 18.20 -11.20 -2.70
CA ASN A 129 18.40 -10.46 -1.45
C ASN A 129 17.07 -10.30 -0.70
N LEU A 130 16.01 -9.89 -1.38
CA LEU A 130 14.66 -9.80 -0.82
C LEU A 130 14.13 -11.17 -0.35
N LYS A 131 14.30 -12.24 -1.15
CA LYS A 131 13.89 -13.60 -0.76
C LYS A 131 14.56 -14.03 0.54
N THR A 132 15.86 -13.75 0.64
CA THR A 132 16.68 -14.08 1.81
C THR A 132 16.26 -13.27 3.04
N GLU A 133 16.05 -11.96 2.87
CA GLU A 133 15.59 -11.08 3.95
C GLU A 133 14.21 -11.50 4.48
N ILE A 134 13.26 -11.77 3.58
CA ILE A 134 11.92 -12.25 3.95
C ILE A 134 11.99 -13.59 4.68
N TYR A 135 12.81 -14.53 4.19
CA TYR A 135 13.00 -15.84 4.83
C TYR A 135 13.48 -15.70 6.29
N TYR A 136 14.53 -14.90 6.52
CA TYR A 136 15.04 -14.68 7.88
C TYR A 136 14.04 -13.94 8.76
N ASN A 137 13.33 -12.93 8.23
CA ASN A 137 12.31 -12.22 8.97
C ASN A 137 11.17 -13.16 9.40
N LEU A 138 10.72 -14.06 8.52
CA LEU A 138 9.70 -15.07 8.84
C LEU A 138 10.20 -16.06 9.88
N LYS A 139 11.46 -16.53 9.78
CA LYS A 139 12.04 -17.45 10.78
C LYS A 139 12.20 -16.78 12.15
N ILE A 140 12.63 -15.53 12.19
CA ILE A 140 12.70 -14.76 13.45
C ILE A 140 11.31 -14.57 14.03
N LEU A 141 10.32 -14.23 13.20
CA LEU A 141 8.95 -14.04 13.63
C LEU A 141 8.36 -15.34 14.18
N SER A 142 8.55 -16.49 13.51
CA SER A 142 8.04 -17.78 13.98
C SER A 142 8.64 -18.18 15.33
N LEU A 143 9.94 -17.93 15.53
CA LEU A 143 10.61 -18.15 16.82
C LEU A 143 10.06 -17.23 17.91
N LYS A 144 9.83 -15.95 17.60
CA LYS A 144 9.20 -14.99 18.53
C LYS A 144 7.78 -15.43 18.91
N THR A 145 6.98 -15.84 17.95
CA THR A 145 5.62 -16.35 18.17
C THR A 145 5.63 -17.60 19.03
N LYS A 146 6.50 -18.58 18.73
CA LYS A 146 6.65 -19.80 19.55
C LYS A 146 7.04 -19.46 20.98
N LYS A 147 7.98 -18.53 21.16
CA LYS A 147 8.37 -18.04 22.49
C LYS A 147 7.18 -17.38 23.21
N ALA A 148 6.37 -16.58 22.52
CA ALA A 148 5.19 -15.95 23.08
C ALA A 148 4.11 -16.96 23.49
N ILE A 149 3.85 -17.99 22.67
CA ILE A 149 2.96 -19.13 22.99
C ILE A 149 3.40 -19.78 24.32
N LEU A 150 4.69 -20.13 24.42
CA LEU A 150 5.24 -20.80 25.60
C LEU A 150 5.18 -19.94 26.86
N LEU A 151 5.54 -18.66 26.76
CA LEU A 151 5.58 -17.74 27.90
C LEU A 151 4.18 -17.37 28.42
N ASN A 152 3.22 -17.16 27.52
CA ASN A 152 1.87 -16.76 27.89
C ASN A 152 0.93 -17.95 28.15
N GLN A 153 1.35 -19.18 27.84
CA GLN A 153 0.52 -20.39 27.93
C GLN A 153 -0.79 -20.26 27.12
N LYS A 154 -0.70 -19.61 25.96
CA LYS A 154 -1.80 -19.33 25.04
C LYS A 154 -1.59 -20.07 23.73
N ASP A 155 -2.66 -20.46 23.06
CA ASP A 155 -2.56 -21.09 21.73
C ASP A 155 -2.16 -20.10 20.63
N GLY A 156 -1.88 -20.61 19.43
CA GLY A 156 -1.45 -19.78 18.30
C GLY A 156 -2.45 -18.70 17.90
N SER A 157 -3.75 -18.98 18.00
CA SER A 157 -4.81 -18.02 17.65
C SER A 157 -4.88 -16.89 18.68
N GLN A 158 -4.83 -17.23 19.97
CA GLN A 158 -4.80 -16.25 21.05
C GLN A 158 -3.54 -15.38 21.02
N ILE A 159 -2.41 -15.94 20.58
CA ILE A 159 -1.18 -15.18 20.37
C ILE A 159 -1.29 -14.29 19.12
N ALA A 160 -1.92 -14.75 18.05
CA ALA A 160 -2.17 -13.92 16.88
C ALA A 160 -3.06 -12.73 17.24
N GLU A 161 -4.13 -12.93 18.00
CA GLU A 161 -4.98 -11.84 18.51
C GLU A 161 -4.21 -10.85 19.39
N LEU A 162 -3.23 -11.33 20.17
CA LEU A 162 -2.37 -10.47 20.98
C LEU A 162 -1.46 -9.57 20.13
N PHE A 163 -0.95 -10.08 19.01
CA PHE A 163 -0.07 -9.32 18.10
C PHE A 163 -0.84 -8.45 17.10
N PHE A 164 -2.04 -8.89 16.73
CA PHE A 164 -2.90 -8.26 15.74
C PHE A 164 -4.30 -8.05 16.34
N PRO A 165 -4.42 -7.15 17.33
CA PRO A 165 -5.70 -6.87 17.93
C PRO A 165 -6.68 -6.34 16.89
N THR A 166 -7.97 -6.49 17.16
CA THR A 166 -9.02 -5.90 16.32
C THR A 166 -8.75 -4.40 16.22
N ALA A 167 -8.77 -3.85 15.01
CA ALA A 167 -8.47 -2.44 14.80
C ALA A 167 -9.39 -1.80 13.75
N MET A 168 -9.68 -0.52 13.96
CA MET A 168 -10.31 0.35 12.97
C MET A 168 -9.24 1.21 12.31
N TYR A 169 -9.41 1.50 11.02
CA TYR A 169 -8.43 2.26 10.24
C TYR A 169 -9.10 3.48 9.62
N SER A 170 -8.43 4.63 9.72
CA SER A 170 -8.87 5.90 9.10
C SER A 170 -10.34 6.23 9.34
N TYR A 171 -10.83 5.93 10.55
CA TYR A 171 -12.21 6.17 10.94
C TYR A 171 -12.43 7.67 11.16
N LEU A 172 -13.39 8.25 10.43
CA LEU A 172 -13.71 9.68 10.50
C LEU A 172 -14.68 9.93 11.66
N MET A 173 -14.26 10.79 12.59
CA MET A 173 -15.02 11.15 13.79
C MET A 173 -15.25 12.66 13.83
N ARG A 174 -16.34 13.06 14.49
CA ARG A 174 -16.70 14.46 14.68
C ARG A 174 -17.21 14.68 16.09
N ASP A 175 -16.71 15.73 16.72
CA ASP A 175 -17.26 16.28 17.95
C ASP A 175 -17.80 17.69 17.66
N THR A 176 -19.11 17.84 17.74
CA THR A 176 -19.79 19.13 17.49
C THR A 176 -19.68 20.10 18.66
N GLN A 177 -19.40 19.63 19.87
CA GLN A 177 -19.24 20.51 21.04
C GLN A 177 -17.88 21.22 21.00
N LEU A 178 -16.85 20.50 20.56
CA LEU A 178 -15.50 21.03 20.38
C LEU A 178 -15.26 21.62 18.98
N ASP A 179 -16.22 21.44 18.07
CA ASP A 179 -16.12 21.78 16.64
C ASP A 179 -14.86 21.23 15.96
N ILE A 180 -14.50 19.99 16.30
CA ILE A 180 -13.36 19.28 15.70
C ILE A 180 -13.84 18.09 14.88
N VAL A 181 -13.17 17.85 13.76
CA VAL A 181 -13.36 16.70 12.89
C VAL A 181 -12.00 16.13 12.52
N GLY A 182 -11.86 14.81 12.52
CA GLY A 182 -10.58 14.19 12.24
C GLY A 182 -10.67 12.70 12.05
N THR A 183 -9.57 12.14 11.54
CA THR A 183 -9.37 10.70 11.39
C THR A 183 -8.19 10.26 12.25
N CYS A 184 -8.26 9.07 12.82
CA CYS A 184 -7.11 8.39 13.41
C CYS A 184 -6.59 7.33 12.44
N ASP A 185 -5.27 7.22 12.25
CA ASP A 185 -4.68 6.26 11.30
C ASP A 185 -5.09 4.83 11.65
N LYS A 186 -4.98 4.48 12.93
CA LYS A 186 -5.39 3.18 13.47
C LYS A 186 -5.90 3.31 14.90
N ILE A 187 -6.97 2.60 15.23
CA ILE A 187 -7.50 2.48 16.60
C ILE A 187 -7.48 1.00 16.95
N GLU A 188 -6.57 0.58 17.82
CA GLU A 188 -6.53 -0.79 18.34
C GLU A 188 -7.59 -0.94 19.45
N ILE A 189 -8.34 -2.06 19.41
CA ILE A 189 -9.41 -2.38 20.36
C ILE A 189 -8.96 -3.62 21.15
N ILE A 190 -8.74 -3.44 22.45
CA ILE A 190 -8.29 -4.51 23.35
C ILE A 190 -9.18 -4.49 24.59
N ASP A 191 -9.86 -5.61 24.87
CA ASP A 191 -10.78 -5.75 26.01
C ASP A 191 -11.82 -4.62 26.11
N GLY A 192 -12.35 -4.17 24.96
CA GLY A 192 -13.31 -3.07 24.87
C GLY A 192 -12.74 -1.67 25.08
N LYS A 193 -11.42 -1.54 25.23
CA LYS A 193 -10.71 -0.25 25.32
C LYS A 193 -10.11 0.13 23.97
N TYR A 194 -10.09 1.43 23.71
CA TYR A 194 -9.66 2.00 22.44
C TYR A 194 -8.30 2.68 22.61
N PHE A 195 -7.37 2.33 21.73
CA PHE A 195 -6.01 2.85 21.74
C PHE A 195 -5.72 3.54 20.40
N PRO A 196 -5.76 4.88 20.33
CA PRO A 196 -5.42 5.61 19.12
C PRO A 196 -3.95 5.47 18.79
N ILE A 197 -3.65 5.35 17.50
CA ILE A 197 -2.30 5.18 16.98
C ILE A 197 -2.13 6.10 15.78
N SER A 198 -1.13 6.98 15.87
CA SER A 198 -0.68 7.83 14.76
C SER A 198 0.56 7.22 14.12
N ILE A 199 0.60 7.16 12.80
CA ILE A 199 1.68 6.53 12.04
C ILE A 199 2.54 7.61 11.39
N LYS A 200 3.82 7.67 11.74
CA LYS A 200 4.76 8.69 11.25
C LYS A 200 5.90 8.07 10.44
N SER A 201 6.20 8.66 9.29
CA SER A 201 7.34 8.29 8.44
C SER A 201 8.64 8.99 8.85
N SER A 202 8.57 9.93 9.80
CA SER A 202 9.71 10.69 10.32
C SER A 202 10.55 9.88 11.31
N ASN A 203 11.74 10.40 11.61
CA ASN A 203 12.50 9.88 12.75
C ASN A 203 11.86 10.39 14.06
N PRO A 204 11.81 9.54 15.10
CA PRO A 204 11.38 9.99 16.40
C PRO A 204 12.40 10.94 17.05
N PRO A 205 12.00 11.75 18.05
CA PRO A 205 12.96 12.52 18.85
C PRO A 205 13.85 11.60 19.71
N LEU A 206 14.82 12.14 20.44
CA LEU A 206 15.66 11.31 21.31
C LEU A 206 14.86 10.64 22.46
N LYS A 207 13.83 11.31 22.96
CA LYS A 207 12.95 10.83 24.04
C LYS A 207 11.52 11.29 23.79
N GLY A 208 10.54 10.49 24.22
CA GLY A 208 9.11 10.82 24.10
C GLY A 208 8.65 10.87 22.65
N VAL A 209 7.70 11.73 22.33
CA VAL A 209 7.21 11.96 20.95
C VAL A 209 7.37 13.42 20.60
N TRP A 210 7.24 13.80 19.33
CA TRP A 210 7.18 15.22 18.98
C TRP A 210 5.91 15.84 19.57
N ASP A 211 6.00 17.07 20.08
CA ASP A 211 4.86 17.74 20.72
C ASP A 211 3.64 17.81 19.78
N GLY A 212 3.87 18.06 18.50
CA GLY A 212 2.80 18.06 17.49
C GLY A 212 2.12 16.71 17.33
N ASP A 213 2.90 15.62 17.33
CA ASP A 213 2.36 14.26 17.26
C ASP A 213 1.52 13.94 18.51
N ALA A 214 1.94 14.40 19.69
CA ALA A 214 1.19 14.23 20.94
C ALA A 214 -0.15 15.00 20.93
N ILE A 215 -0.14 16.24 20.43
CA ILE A 215 -1.35 17.08 20.32
C ILE A 215 -2.33 16.51 19.29
N GLU A 216 -1.84 16.03 18.15
CA GLU A 216 -2.66 15.33 17.15
C GLU A 216 -3.30 14.08 17.75
N LEU A 217 -2.51 13.28 18.48
CA LEU A 217 -2.99 12.04 19.06
C LEU A 217 -4.02 12.25 20.16
N ILE A 218 -3.90 13.31 20.98
CA ILE A 218 -4.92 13.62 21.98
C ILE A 218 -6.19 14.20 21.37
N ALA A 219 -6.11 14.91 20.25
CA ALA A 219 -7.30 15.29 19.47
C ALA A 219 -8.06 14.05 19.01
N ALA A 220 -7.35 13.05 18.48
CA ALA A 220 -7.94 11.77 18.13
C ALA A 220 -8.51 11.02 19.35
N ALA A 221 -7.83 11.07 20.50
CA ALA A 221 -8.34 10.49 21.74
C ALA A 221 -9.67 11.11 22.16
N LEU A 222 -9.80 12.44 22.18
CA LEU A 222 -11.04 13.14 22.53
C LEU A 222 -12.18 12.81 21.56
N LEU A 223 -11.89 12.71 20.26
CA LEU A 223 -12.86 12.26 19.26
C LEU A 223 -13.36 10.83 19.54
N ILE A 224 -12.47 9.91 19.92
CA ILE A 224 -12.82 8.53 20.29
C ILE A 224 -13.66 8.51 21.58
N GLU A 225 -13.30 9.32 22.58
CA GLU A 225 -14.06 9.42 23.84
C GLU A 225 -15.50 9.85 23.58
N ASN A 226 -15.72 10.87 22.73
CA ASN A 226 -17.05 11.33 22.36
C ASN A 226 -17.82 10.34 21.49
N GLU A 227 -17.17 9.72 20.49
CA GLU A 227 -17.82 8.81 19.56
C GLU A 227 -18.27 7.50 20.21
N PHE A 228 -17.43 6.94 21.10
CA PHE A 228 -17.66 5.61 21.70
C PHE A 228 -18.07 5.65 23.17
N ASP A 229 -18.34 6.84 23.72
CA ASP A 229 -18.69 7.05 25.13
C ASP A 229 -17.72 6.30 26.08
N THR A 230 -16.43 6.60 25.91
CA THR A 230 -15.33 5.87 26.57
C THR A 230 -14.25 6.82 27.07
N GLU A 231 -13.28 6.29 27.80
CA GLU A 231 -12.10 7.02 28.28
C GLU A 231 -10.84 6.49 27.60
N VAL A 232 -10.01 7.40 27.10
CA VAL A 232 -8.75 7.08 26.43
C VAL A 232 -7.59 7.65 27.26
N PHE A 233 -6.88 6.74 27.94
CA PHE A 233 -5.76 7.10 28.82
C PHE A 233 -4.41 7.06 28.13
N VAL A 234 -4.27 6.24 27.09
CA VAL A 234 -3.00 5.96 26.42
C VAL A 234 -3.23 5.84 24.93
N GLY A 235 -2.34 6.44 24.15
CA GLY A 235 -2.23 6.22 22.71
C GLY A 235 -0.78 5.93 22.33
N PHE A 236 -0.55 5.66 21.05
CA PHE A 236 0.80 5.40 20.54
C PHE A 236 1.13 6.19 19.27
N VAL A 237 2.42 6.40 19.06
CA VAL A 237 2.97 6.88 17.79
C VAL A 237 3.90 5.81 17.23
N ASP A 238 3.58 5.32 16.04
CA ASP A 238 4.36 4.32 15.31
C ASP A 238 5.28 5.03 14.31
N TYR A 239 6.58 5.08 14.62
CA TYR A 239 7.61 5.65 13.74
C TYR A 239 8.14 4.58 12.78
N LEU A 240 7.59 4.55 11.56
CA LEU A 240 7.84 3.51 10.56
C LEU A 240 9.32 3.35 10.21
N LYS A 241 10.05 4.46 10.13
CA LYS A 241 11.45 4.46 9.65
C LYS A 241 12.40 3.67 10.55
N LEU A 242 12.10 3.59 11.86
CA LEU A 242 12.86 2.78 12.82
C LEU A 242 12.07 1.59 13.35
N GLY A 243 10.81 1.43 12.92
CA GLY A 243 9.89 0.42 13.47
C GLY A 243 9.65 0.59 14.98
N GLU A 244 9.68 1.83 15.48
CA GLU A 244 9.61 2.13 16.91
C GLU A 244 8.20 2.63 17.29
N ARG A 245 7.55 1.95 18.25
CA ARG A 245 6.30 2.39 18.86
C ARG A 245 6.59 3.17 20.14
N ARG A 246 6.05 4.38 20.26
CA ARG A 246 6.17 5.23 21.45
C ARG A 246 4.84 5.50 22.12
N VAL A 247 4.85 5.48 23.44
CA VAL A 247 3.66 5.66 24.28
C VAL A 247 3.42 7.15 24.52
N VAL A 248 2.15 7.56 24.45
CA VAL A 248 1.68 8.88 24.86
C VAL A 248 0.60 8.71 25.92
N VAL A 249 0.79 9.31 27.08
CA VAL A 249 -0.19 9.29 28.17
C VAL A 249 -1.07 10.52 28.05
N MET A 250 -2.39 10.33 28.03
CA MET A 250 -3.40 11.38 27.87
C MET A 250 -3.69 12.08 29.22
N ASP A 251 -2.64 12.60 29.84
CA ASP A 251 -2.71 13.25 31.14
C ASP A 251 -3.40 14.63 31.08
N ALA A 252 -3.68 15.20 32.25
CA ALA A 252 -4.34 16.50 32.35
C ALA A 252 -3.52 17.64 31.71
N ASN A 253 -2.18 17.53 31.69
CA ASN A 253 -1.32 18.56 31.11
C ASN A 253 -1.39 18.55 29.59
N LEU A 254 -1.41 17.37 28.97
CA LEU A 254 -1.56 17.22 27.53
C LEU A 254 -2.95 17.67 27.09
N ARG A 255 -4.01 17.30 27.84
CA ARG A 255 -5.38 17.79 27.59
C ARG A 255 -5.46 19.31 27.65
N LYS A 256 -4.88 19.91 28.70
CA LYS A 256 -4.83 21.37 28.83
C LYS A 256 -4.05 22.03 27.68
N SER A 257 -2.98 21.39 27.21
CA SER A 257 -2.20 21.90 26.09
C SER A 257 -2.99 21.86 24.78
N PHE A 258 -3.78 20.80 24.56
CA PHE A 258 -4.69 20.71 23.43
C PHE A 258 -5.75 21.81 23.47
N PHE A 259 -6.47 21.98 24.59
CA PHE A 259 -7.50 23.02 24.68
C PHE A 259 -6.94 24.43 24.54
N ARG A 260 -5.71 24.69 25.02
CA ARG A 260 -5.04 25.97 24.75
C ARG A 260 -4.85 26.19 23.25
N ILE A 261 -4.34 25.19 22.52
CA ILE A 261 -4.12 25.28 21.08
C ILE A 261 -5.45 25.44 20.34
N LEU A 262 -6.49 24.70 20.75
CA LEU A 262 -7.81 24.80 20.15
C LEU A 262 -8.36 26.23 20.27
N ASN A 263 -8.25 26.84 21.46
CA ASN A 263 -8.66 28.23 21.67
C ASN A 263 -7.82 29.23 20.86
N GLU A 264 -6.50 29.03 20.77
CA GLU A 264 -5.63 29.86 19.93
C GLU A 264 -6.04 29.78 18.44
N VAL A 265 -6.46 28.61 17.97
CA VAL A 265 -6.96 28.43 16.60
C VAL A 265 -8.33 29.09 16.42
N ASP A 266 -9.23 28.98 17.39
CA ASP A 266 -10.52 29.66 17.36
C ASP A 266 -10.36 31.18 17.34
N ASP A 267 -9.44 31.74 18.11
CA ASP A 267 -9.12 33.18 18.07
C ASP A 267 -8.62 33.64 16.70
N ILE A 268 -7.83 32.81 16.00
CA ILE A 268 -7.37 33.11 14.64
C ILE A 268 -8.56 33.14 13.66
N ILE A 269 -9.50 32.19 13.79
CA ILE A 269 -10.61 32.03 12.85
C ILE A 269 -11.71 33.05 13.11
N THR A 270 -12.09 33.22 14.38
CA THR A 270 -13.26 33.99 14.81
C THR A 270 -12.92 35.46 15.03
N ASN A 271 -11.75 35.75 15.62
CA ASN A 271 -11.34 37.11 15.99
C ASN A 271 -10.26 37.71 15.06
N GLU A 272 -9.78 36.94 14.06
CA GLU A 272 -8.69 37.33 13.15
C GLU A 272 -7.39 37.72 13.89
N ILE A 273 -7.19 37.20 15.11
CA ILE A 273 -6.01 37.50 15.93
C ILE A 273 -4.85 36.61 15.47
N MET A 274 -3.86 37.19 14.80
CA MET A 274 -2.67 36.45 14.37
C MET A 274 -1.78 36.08 15.56
N PRO A 275 -1.25 34.83 15.62
CA PRO A 275 -0.38 34.40 16.69
C PRO A 275 1.00 35.07 16.58
N GLU A 276 1.68 35.22 17.72
CA GLU A 276 3.03 35.77 17.74
C GLU A 276 4.02 34.89 16.93
N ILE A 277 4.74 35.53 16.01
CA ILE A 277 5.72 34.85 15.16
C ILE A 277 6.97 34.51 15.99
N LYS A 278 7.11 33.24 16.37
CA LYS A 278 8.38 32.71 16.92
C LYS A 278 9.27 32.25 15.76
N LYS A 279 10.28 33.05 15.43
CA LYS A 279 11.23 32.75 14.34
C LYS A 279 12.09 31.53 14.68
N ASP A 280 11.84 30.41 14.01
CA ASP A 280 12.66 29.20 14.02
C ASP A 280 13.15 28.95 12.60
N ASN A 281 14.46 29.12 12.35
CA ASN A 281 15.04 29.00 11.01
C ASN A 281 14.70 27.66 10.32
N LYS A 282 14.61 26.56 11.06
CA LYS A 282 14.31 25.24 10.47
C LYS A 282 12.85 25.12 10.06
N LYS A 283 11.94 25.67 10.86
CA LYS A 283 10.49 25.67 10.56
C LYS A 283 10.15 26.70 9.49
N CYS A 284 10.66 27.92 9.61
CA CYS A 284 10.43 29.02 8.66
C CYS A 284 10.92 28.67 7.26
N HIS A 285 12.10 28.06 7.11
CA HIS A 285 12.62 27.66 5.80
C HIS A 285 11.74 26.62 5.09
N LYS A 286 10.98 25.80 5.83
CA LYS A 286 10.05 24.80 5.27
C LYS A 286 8.60 25.30 5.21
N CYS A 287 8.32 26.48 5.75
CA CYS A 287 6.98 27.03 5.81
C CYS A 287 6.55 27.56 4.44
N VAL A 288 5.41 27.11 3.93
CA VAL A 288 4.85 27.59 2.67
C VAL A 288 4.43 29.07 2.74
N TYR A 289 4.18 29.59 3.93
CA TYR A 289 3.80 30.99 4.18
C TYR A 289 4.99 31.91 4.45
N ASN A 290 6.24 31.43 4.35
CA ASN A 290 7.44 32.20 4.72
C ASN A 290 7.57 33.53 3.97
N LEU A 291 7.11 33.59 2.72
CA LEU A 291 7.16 34.80 1.89
C LEU A 291 6.17 35.87 2.35
N ILE A 292 4.99 35.48 2.83
CA ILE A 292 3.93 36.42 3.26
C ILE A 292 4.17 36.81 4.72
N CYS A 293 4.62 35.87 5.56
CA CYS A 293 4.88 36.09 6.98
C CYS A 293 6.03 37.08 7.26
N ASN A 294 7.00 37.22 6.33
CA ASN A 294 8.11 38.16 6.45
C ASN A 294 7.89 39.46 5.66
N GLN A 295 6.72 39.66 5.06
CA GLN A 295 6.37 40.99 4.58
C GLN A 295 6.23 41.86 5.82
N GLU A 296 7.15 42.81 5.99
CA GLU A 296 6.92 43.93 6.89
C GLU A 296 5.58 44.52 6.46
N ALA A 297 4.64 44.51 7.37
CA ALA A 297 3.34 45.09 7.13
C ALA A 297 3.53 46.61 7.09
N ASP A 298 3.88 47.13 5.91
CA ASP A 298 3.74 48.52 5.55
C ASP A 298 2.23 48.84 5.51
N PHE A 299 1.62 48.91 6.69
CA PHE A 299 0.34 49.57 6.87
C PHE A 299 0.64 51.06 7.02
N GLU A 300 0.59 51.79 5.90
CA GLU A 300 0.44 53.26 5.87
C GLU A 300 -0.95 53.68 6.36
#